data_AF-A0A529XC11-F1
#
_entry.id   AF-A0A529XC11-F1
#
_cell.length_a   1.000
_cell.length_b   1.000
_cell.length_c   1.000
_cell.angle_alpha   90.00
_cell.angle_beta   90.00
_cell.angle_gamma   90.00
#
_symmetry.space_group_name_H-M   'P 1'
#
loop_
_entity.id
_entity.type
_entity.pdbx_description
1 polymer ?
#
loop_
_entity_poly.entity_id
_entity_poly.type
_entity_poly.pdbx_seq_one_letter_code
_entity_poly.pdbx_strand_id
1 'polypeptide(L)'
;LVSCSGWQRDRYGRLLGDCRAGDTDLNQAQVQAGWAVAFGDFETEEAAARAAKVGIWAGAFEEPRDWRDSHHDAPVERKHGTLASFGDALREFFRFW
;
A
#
# COMPACT_ATOMS: atom_id res chain seq x y z
N LEU A 1 -12.77 -3.97 17.34
CA LEU A 1 -12.75 -2.52 17.07
C LEU A 1 -11.77 -2.28 15.92
N VAL A 2 -12.11 -1.41 14.97
CA VAL A 2 -11.19 -0.98 13.91
C VAL A 2 -10.80 0.47 14.18
N SER A 3 -9.51 0.78 14.12
CA SER A 3 -8.98 2.14 14.21
C SER A 3 -8.24 2.48 12.93
N CYS A 4 -8.45 3.69 12.41
CA CYS A 4 -7.74 4.18 11.24
C CYS A 4 -7.14 5.55 11.54
N SER A 5 -5.94 5.81 11.05
CA SER A 5 -5.35 7.15 11.09
C SER A 5 -4.88 7.58 9.71
N GLY A 6 -5.37 8.74 9.26
CA GLY A 6 -4.91 9.37 8.03
C GLY A 6 -3.86 10.43 8.28
N TRP A 7 -2.95 10.60 7.32
CA TRP A 7 -1.79 11.50 7.44
C TRP A 7 -1.61 12.42 6.23
N GLN A 8 -2.17 12.08 5.08
CA GLN A 8 -2.05 12.88 3.85
C GLN A 8 -3.28 12.74 2.97
N ARG A 9 -3.46 13.67 2.04
CA ARG A 9 -4.37 13.50 0.91
C ARG A 9 -3.59 13.30 -0.38
N ASP A 10 -4.03 12.36 -1.20
CA ASP A 10 -3.47 12.17 -2.54
C ASP A 10 -3.89 13.29 -3.49
N ARG A 11 -3.37 13.27 -4.72
CA ARG A 11 -3.72 14.23 -5.78
C ARG A 11 -5.20 14.31 -6.13
N TYR A 12 -5.98 13.28 -5.77
CA TYR A 12 -7.42 13.21 -6.01
C TYR A 12 -8.22 13.66 -4.79
N GLY A 13 -7.54 14.12 -3.73
CA GLY A 13 -8.15 14.60 -2.49
C GLY A 13 -8.60 13.48 -1.55
N ARG A 14 -8.25 12.22 -1.82
CA ARG A 14 -8.60 11.08 -0.94
C ARG A 14 -7.67 11.06 0.26
N LEU A 15 -8.21 10.81 1.45
CA LEU A 15 -7.41 10.65 2.67
C LEU A 15 -6.65 9.32 2.59
N LEU A 16 -5.33 9.37 2.65
CA LEU A 16 -4.43 8.24 2.81
C LEU A 16 -4.24 7.97 4.30
N GLY A 17 -4.27 6.70 4.68
CA GLY A 17 -4.12 6.29 6.06
C GLY A 17 -4.02 4.79 6.25
N ASP A 18 -3.71 4.44 7.48
CA ASP A 18 -3.42 3.08 7.91
C ASP A 18 -4.48 2.65 8.91
N CYS A 19 -4.97 1.42 8.75
CA CYS A 19 -6.04 0.87 9.57
C CYS A 19 -5.57 -0.38 10.30
N ARG A 20 -5.97 -0.50 11.57
CA ARG A 20 -5.75 -1.68 12.41
C ARG A 20 -7.05 -2.26 12.93
N ALA A 21 -7.15 -3.58 12.95
CA ALA A 21 -8.22 -4.33 13.59
C ALA A 21 -7.64 -5.16 14.74
N GLY A 22 -7.69 -4.62 15.96
CA GLY A 22 -6.88 -5.16 17.06
C GLY A 22 -5.39 -5.00 16.75
N ASP A 23 -4.64 -6.09 16.78
CA ASP A 23 -3.21 -6.11 16.45
C ASP A 23 -2.92 -6.32 14.95
N THR A 24 -3.96 -6.50 14.13
CA THR A 24 -3.80 -6.73 12.70
C THR A 24 -3.71 -5.41 11.94
N ASP A 25 -2.58 -5.17 11.28
CA ASP A 25 -2.46 -4.14 10.24
C ASP A 25 -3.21 -4.57 8.98
N LEU A 26 -4.28 -3.86 8.63
CA LEU A 26 -5.14 -4.25 7.52
C LEU A 26 -4.48 -4.00 6.16
N ASN A 27 -3.60 -3.01 6.04
CA ASN A 27 -2.89 -2.69 4.81
C ASN A 27 -1.90 -3.81 4.51
N GLN A 28 -1.12 -4.21 5.53
CA GLN A 28 -0.21 -5.35 5.44
C GLN A 28 -0.96 -6.66 5.13
N ALA A 29 -2.04 -6.95 5.85
CA ALA A 29 -2.79 -8.20 5.71
C ALA A 29 -3.36 -8.40 4.30
N GLN A 30 -3.80 -7.32 3.64
CA GLN A 30 -4.27 -7.38 2.26
C GLN A 30 -3.16 -7.79 1.29
N VAL A 31 -1.95 -7.26 1.46
CA VAL A 31 -0.79 -7.61 0.64
C VAL A 31 -0.35 -9.06 0.89
N GLN A 32 -0.26 -9.47 2.16
CA GLN A 32 0.09 -10.85 2.55
C GLN A 32 -0.89 -11.89 1.97
N ALA A 33 -2.19 -11.57 1.94
CA ALA A 33 -3.21 -12.44 1.38
C ALA A 33 -3.23 -12.45 -0.16
N GLY A 34 -2.40 -11.63 -0.82
CA GLY A 34 -2.38 -11.47 -2.27
C GLY A 34 -3.61 -10.74 -2.82
N TRP A 35 -4.25 -9.87 -2.05
CA TRP A 35 -5.42 -9.10 -2.48
C TRP A 35 -5.05 -7.72 -3.03
N ALA A 36 -3.83 -7.26 -2.75
CA ALA A 36 -3.32 -5.96 -3.17
C ALA A 36 -1.86 -6.06 -3.66
N VAL A 37 -1.49 -5.11 -4.53
CA VAL A 37 -0.11 -4.85 -4.97
C VAL A 37 0.49 -3.80 -4.03
N ALA A 38 1.74 -4.01 -3.60
CA ALA A 38 2.45 -3.08 -2.72
C ALA A 38 2.72 -1.73 -3.41
N PHE A 39 2.70 -0.65 -2.63
CA PHE A 39 2.88 0.73 -3.13
C PHE A 39 3.82 1.57 -2.26
N GLY A 40 5.06 1.11 -2.08
CA GLY A 40 6.11 1.82 -1.32
C GLY A 40 6.31 1.28 0.09
N ASP A 41 5.39 0.43 0.56
CA ASP A 41 5.51 -0.39 1.76
C ASP A 41 4.99 -1.81 1.47
N PHE A 42 5.38 -2.77 2.32
CA PHE A 42 5.00 -4.20 2.28
C PHE A 42 5.54 -5.02 1.09
N GLU A 43 6.67 -4.63 0.53
CA GLU A 43 7.32 -5.34 -0.59
C GLU A 43 7.74 -6.76 -0.23
N THR A 44 8.08 -7.00 1.04
CA THR A 44 8.48 -8.34 1.52
C THR A 44 7.26 -9.27 1.55
N GLU A 45 6.13 -8.78 2.03
CA GLU A 45 4.84 -9.46 2.06
C GLU A 45 4.34 -9.76 0.64
N GLU A 46 4.48 -8.79 -0.27
CA GLU A 46 4.13 -8.98 -1.67
C GLU A 46 5.02 -10.05 -2.33
N ALA A 47 6.33 -10.04 -2.07
CA ALA A 47 7.24 -11.06 -2.57
C ALA A 47 6.87 -12.46 -2.06
N ALA A 48 6.48 -12.58 -0.79
CA ALA A 48 5.98 -13.83 -0.23
C ALA A 48 4.66 -14.27 -0.89
N ALA A 49 3.70 -13.35 -1.08
CA ALA A 49 2.43 -13.64 -1.73
C ALA A 49 2.61 -14.08 -3.20
N ARG A 50 3.52 -13.41 -3.93
CA ARG A 50 3.93 -13.79 -5.29
C ARG A 50 4.50 -15.20 -5.34
N ALA A 51 5.46 -15.52 -4.47
CA ALA A 51 6.10 -16.83 -4.41
C ALA A 51 5.09 -17.95 -4.08
N ALA A 52 4.14 -17.66 -3.19
CA ALA A 52 3.08 -18.58 -2.78
C ALA A 52 1.92 -18.67 -3.79
N LYS A 53 1.88 -17.80 -4.82
CA LYS A 53 0.80 -17.73 -5.82
C LYS A 53 -0.59 -17.56 -5.20
N VAL A 54 -0.69 -16.76 -4.14
CA VAL A 54 -1.97 -16.51 -3.45
C VAL A 54 -2.71 -15.31 -4.03
N GLY A 55 -4.04 -15.34 -3.97
CA GLY A 55 -4.90 -14.25 -4.43
C GLY A 55 -4.69 -13.94 -5.91
N ILE A 56 -4.45 -12.67 -6.23
CA ILE A 56 -4.24 -12.20 -7.62
C ILE A 56 -2.98 -12.80 -8.25
N TRP A 57 -2.02 -13.27 -7.45
CA TRP A 57 -0.77 -13.88 -7.91
C TRP A 57 -0.92 -15.34 -8.36
N ALA A 58 -2.12 -15.93 -8.26
CA ALA A 58 -2.40 -17.26 -8.79
C ALA A 58 -2.33 -17.31 -10.34
N GLY A 59 -2.49 -16.16 -11.00
CA GLY A 59 -2.42 -16.01 -12.44
C GLY A 59 -1.53 -14.85 -12.88
N ALA A 60 -1.48 -14.63 -14.20
CA ALA A 60 -0.88 -13.43 -14.76
C ALA A 60 -1.92 -12.32 -14.81
N PHE A 61 -1.49 -11.09 -14.55
CA PHE A 61 -2.29 -9.88 -14.69
C PHE A 61 -1.36 -8.70 -15.01
N GLU A 62 -1.93 -7.65 -15.60
CA GLU A 62 -1.24 -6.36 -15.76
C GLU A 62 -1.34 -5.58 -14.44
N GLU A 63 -0.22 -5.06 -13.92
CA GLU A 63 -0.28 -4.29 -12.67
C GLU A 63 -1.28 -3.13 -12.82
N PRO A 64 -2.19 -2.91 -11.86
CA PRO A 64 -3.25 -1.91 -12.00
C PRO A 64 -2.73 -0.50 -12.30
N ARG A 65 -1.49 -0.19 -11.91
CA ARG A 65 -0.84 1.08 -12.24
C ARG A 65 -0.51 1.15 -13.73
N ASP A 66 0.20 0.17 -14.25
CA ASP A 66 0.60 0.14 -15.67
C ASP A 66 -0.62 0.18 -16.60
N TRP A 67 -1.71 -0.51 -16.22
CA TRP A 67 -2.99 -0.42 -16.93
C TRP A 67 -3.56 1.00 -16.91
N ARG A 68 -3.55 1.68 -15.76
CA ARG A 68 -4.04 3.08 -15.66
C ARG A 68 -3.17 4.04 -16.46
N ASP A 69 -1.85 3.86 -16.43
CA ASP A 69 -0.88 4.69 -17.16
C ASP A 69 -1.06 4.57 -18.68
N SER A 70 -1.49 3.39 -19.16
CA SER A 70 -1.70 3.11 -20.59
C SER A 70 -3.10 3.43 -21.10
N HIS A 71 -4.11 3.54 -20.23
CA HIS A 71 -5.52 3.67 -20.63
C HIS A 71 -6.23 4.96 -20.19
N HIS A 72 -5.56 5.87 -19.47
CA HIS A 72 -6.17 7.12 -19.01
C HIS A 72 -5.28 8.37 -19.18
N ASP A 73 -5.90 9.51 -19.53
CA ASP A 73 -5.34 10.87 -19.37
C ASP A 73 -5.28 11.32 -17.89
N ALA A 74 -5.58 10.43 -16.95
CA ALA A 74 -5.62 10.73 -15.53
C ALA A 74 -4.20 10.65 -14.96
N PRO A 75 -3.76 11.68 -14.23
CA PRO A 75 -2.36 11.73 -13.85
C PRO A 75 -2.07 10.77 -12.69
N VAL A 76 -1.01 9.97 -12.82
CA VAL A 76 -0.74 8.76 -12.02
C VAL A 76 0.06 9.09 -10.75
N GLU A 77 -0.26 8.46 -9.62
CA GLU A 77 0.56 8.54 -8.41
C GLU A 77 1.82 7.66 -8.54
N ARG A 78 2.97 8.20 -8.12
CA ARG A 78 4.24 7.47 -8.17
C ARG A 78 4.40 6.61 -6.92
N LYS A 79 4.86 5.35 -7.08
CA LYS A 79 5.30 4.48 -5.98
C LYS A 79 6.26 5.30 -5.11
N HIS A 80 5.96 5.41 -3.81
CA HIS A 80 6.79 6.13 -2.87
C HIS A 80 8.17 5.46 -2.80
N GLY A 81 9.24 6.25 -2.97
CA GLY A 81 10.60 5.74 -2.82
C GLY A 81 10.99 5.61 -1.35
N THR A 82 12.03 4.85 -1.06
CA THR A 82 12.52 4.56 0.30
C THR A 82 12.72 5.81 1.19
N LEU A 83 13.05 6.96 0.61
CA LEU A 83 13.16 8.24 1.31
C LEU A 83 11.85 8.76 1.92
N ALA A 84 10.71 8.49 1.29
CA ALA A 84 9.39 8.84 1.82
C ALA A 84 9.03 7.95 3.02
N SER A 85 9.29 6.65 2.93
CA SER A 85 9.07 5.68 4.01
C SER A 85 9.89 6.02 5.29
N PHE A 86 11.13 6.51 5.15
CA PHE A 86 11.90 7.04 6.30
C PHE A 86 11.31 8.33 6.89
N GLY A 87 10.71 9.20 6.07
CA GLY A 87 10.03 10.42 6.53
C GLY A 87 8.74 10.12 7.29
N ASP A 88 8.00 9.10 6.87
CA ASP A 88 6.79 8.63 7.55
C ASP A 88 7.14 7.86 8.82
N ALA A 89 8.20 7.05 8.83
CA ALA A 89 8.73 6.41 10.04
C ALA A 89 9.20 7.42 11.10
N LEU A 90 9.85 8.51 10.69
CA LEU A 90 10.22 9.61 11.60
C LEU A 90 8.99 10.33 12.14
N ARG A 91 7.95 10.54 11.34
CA ARG A 91 6.67 11.10 11.82
C ARG A 91 5.95 10.16 12.78
N GLU A 92 6.00 8.86 12.56
CA GLU A 92 5.41 7.85 13.45
C GLU A 92 6.11 7.84 14.82
N PHE A 93 7.44 7.95 14.83
CA PHE A 93 8.23 8.10 16.06
C PHE A 93 7.86 9.35 16.87
N PHE A 94 7.64 10.48 16.20
CA PHE A 94 7.16 11.72 16.85
C PHE A 94 5.66 11.72 17.19
N ARG A 95 4.89 10.71 16.77
CA ARG A 95 3.46 10.59 17.10
C ARG A 95 3.20 9.92 18.45
N PHE A 96 4.21 9.24 19.00
CA PHE A 96 4.16 8.48 20.25
C PHE A 96 4.99 9.11 21.40
N TRP A 97 5.59 10.29 21.17
CA TRP A 97 6.18 11.15 22.21
C TRP A 97 5.39 12.45 22.34
#